data_AF-A0A522WH82-F1
#
_entry.id   AF-A0A522WH82-F1
#
_cell.length_a   1.000
_cell.length_b   1.000
_cell.length_c   1.000
_cell.angle_alpha   90.00
_cell.angle_beta   90.00
_cell.angle_gamma   90.00
#
_symmetry.space_group_name_H-M   'P 1'
#
loop_
_entity.id
_entity.type
_entity.pdbx_description
1 polymer ?
#
loop_
_entity_poly.entity_id
_entity_poly.type
_entity_poly.pdbx_seq_one_letter_code
_entity_poly.pdbx_strand_id
1 'polypeptide(L)'
;MRKIILLFICLGLFSGCTVHRFQKSKGLGGYGVARFGYVIPEYTVDLDNKAPEDLPLAMDRFKRRKDTVESTYIKMGQIEDYITRYITHFPKIMWSLFANTIKMPFHIISEYRYEHNDKYRQKIDDLDLQAKAKEEERVNALKNRLREFIQQDLEKEKSSLNAPPQ
;
A
#
# COMPACT_ATOMS: atom_id res chain seq x y z
N MET A 1 -17.96 12.56 36.35
CA MET A 1 -17.11 12.85 35.17
C MET A 1 -16.03 11.79 34.88
N ARG A 2 -15.30 11.27 35.88
CA ARG A 2 -14.25 10.24 35.68
C ARG A 2 -14.70 8.97 34.92
N LYS A 3 -15.95 8.51 35.17
CA LYS A 3 -16.55 7.35 34.48
C LYS A 3 -16.86 7.58 33.00
N ILE A 4 -17.15 8.83 32.60
CA ILE A 4 -17.45 9.20 31.20
C ILE A 4 -16.16 9.26 30.38
N ILE A 5 -15.08 9.80 30.96
CA ILE A 5 -13.76 9.83 30.32
C ILE A 5 -13.23 8.40 30.07
N LEU A 6 -13.40 7.50 31.05
CA LEU A 6 -13.07 6.08 30.91
C LEU A 6 -13.87 5.39 29.79
N LEU A 7 -15.16 5.73 29.66
CA LEU A 7 -16.02 5.21 28.58
C LEU A 7 -15.52 5.65 27.20
N PHE A 8 -15.14 6.92 27.03
CA PHE A 8 -14.58 7.45 25.77
C PHE A 8 -13.22 6.84 25.44
N ILE A 9 -12.36 6.59 26.44
CA ILE A 9 -11.07 5.90 26.24
C ILE A 9 -11.31 4.45 25.81
N CYS A 10 -12.23 3.73 26.45
CA CYS A 10 -12.57 2.36 26.04
C CYS A 10 -13.18 2.32 24.62
N LEU A 11 -14.11 3.21 24.29
CA LEU A 11 -14.70 3.31 22.93
C LEU A 11 -13.63 3.63 21.86
N GLY A 12 -12.64 4.46 22.19
CA GLY A 12 -11.49 4.73 21.33
C GLY A 12 -10.62 3.49 21.08
N LEU A 13 -10.40 2.67 22.11
CA LEU A 13 -9.56 1.47 22.02
C LEU A 13 -10.22 0.31 21.24
N PHE A 14 -11.55 0.20 21.27
CA PHE A 14 -12.28 -0.88 20.57
C PHE A 14 -12.65 -0.57 19.11
N SER A 15 -12.49 0.67 18.65
CA SER A 15 -12.83 1.06 17.26
C SER A 15 -11.78 0.65 16.21
N GLY A 16 -10.65 0.06 16.60
CA GLY A 16 -9.52 -0.26 15.71
C GLY A 16 -9.45 -1.68 15.13
N CYS A 17 -10.43 -2.57 15.39
CA CYS A 17 -10.24 -4.01 15.21
C CYS A 17 -10.64 -4.61 13.83
N THR A 18 -10.91 -3.82 12.79
CA THR A 18 -11.45 -4.34 11.50
C THR A 18 -10.61 -4.03 10.28
N VAL A 19 -9.34 -3.67 10.46
CA VAL A 19 -8.46 -3.30 9.36
C VAL A 19 -8.03 -4.50 8.52
N HIS A 20 -7.65 -5.59 9.19
CA HIS A 20 -7.19 -6.83 8.55
C HIS A 20 -8.19 -7.95 8.82
N ARG A 21 -8.59 -8.66 7.77
CA ARG A 21 -9.51 -9.79 7.86
C ARG A 21 -8.93 -11.00 7.14
N PHE A 22 -8.79 -12.12 7.84
CA PHE A 22 -8.47 -13.40 7.22
C PHE A 22 -9.71 -13.93 6.49
N GLN A 23 -9.53 -14.29 5.23
CA GLN A 23 -10.61 -14.83 4.41
C GLN A 23 -10.09 -15.92 3.47
N LYS A 24 -10.90 -16.96 3.27
CA LYS A 24 -10.57 -18.02 2.31
C LYS A 24 -10.81 -17.49 0.90
N SER A 25 -9.74 -17.36 0.12
CA SER A 25 -9.81 -16.87 -1.26
C SER A 25 -9.91 -18.05 -2.21
N LYS A 26 -11.00 -18.14 -2.98
CA LYS A 26 -11.15 -19.15 -4.03
C LYS A 26 -10.09 -19.03 -5.13
N GLY A 27 -9.58 -17.81 -5.37
CA GLY A 27 -8.57 -17.56 -6.41
C GLY A 27 -7.14 -17.94 -6.01
N LEU A 28 -6.82 -17.96 -4.70
CA LEU A 28 -5.48 -18.29 -4.19
C LEU A 28 -5.40 -19.71 -3.58
N GLY A 29 -6.52 -20.44 -3.56
CA GLY A 29 -6.60 -21.81 -3.04
C GLY A 29 -6.65 -21.95 -1.51
N GLY A 30 -6.43 -20.88 -0.74
CA GLY A 30 -6.26 -20.95 0.71
C GLY A 30 -6.67 -19.69 1.47
N TYR A 31 -6.13 -19.49 2.67
CA TYR A 31 -6.39 -18.32 3.51
C TYR A 31 -5.50 -17.14 3.11
N GLY A 32 -6.13 -16.05 2.69
CA GLY A 32 -5.49 -14.76 2.41
C GLY A 32 -5.91 -13.69 3.41
N VAL A 33 -5.11 -12.62 3.51
CA VAL A 33 -5.45 -11.46 4.34
C VAL A 33 -5.95 -10.32 3.46
N ALA A 34 -7.15 -9.83 3.79
CA ALA A 34 -7.71 -8.63 3.21
C ALA A 34 -7.47 -7.44 4.13
N ARG A 35 -7.12 -6.30 3.54
CA ARG A 35 -7.05 -4.99 4.20
C ARG A 35 -8.15 -4.11 3.62
N PHE A 36 -9.07 -3.62 4.46
CA PHE A 36 -10.25 -2.85 4.01
C PHE A 36 -11.03 -3.48 2.84
N GLY A 37 -11.15 -4.82 2.84
CA GLY A 37 -11.85 -5.57 1.79
C GLY A 37 -11.01 -5.91 0.55
N TYR A 38 -9.79 -5.39 0.42
CA TYR A 38 -8.87 -5.74 -0.67
C TYR A 38 -7.87 -6.81 -0.23
N VAL A 39 -7.81 -7.93 -0.97
CA VAL A 39 -6.83 -8.99 -0.72
C VAL A 39 -5.46 -8.56 -1.21
N ILE A 40 -4.47 -8.59 -0.32
CA ILE A 40 -3.08 -8.36 -0.66
C ILE A 40 -2.37 -9.71 -0.56
N PRO A 41 -2.03 -10.36 -1.70
CA PRO A 41 -1.51 -11.71 -1.70
C PRO A 41 -0.17 -11.82 -0.95
N GLU A 42 0.69 -10.81 -1.03
CA GLU A 42 2.05 -10.76 -0.48
C GLU A 42 2.10 -10.98 1.05
N TYR A 43 0.98 -10.78 1.75
CA TYR A 43 0.88 -11.09 3.17
C TYR A 43 1.01 -12.58 3.52
N THR A 44 0.59 -13.47 2.62
CA THR A 44 0.34 -14.88 2.97
C THR A 44 0.73 -15.86 1.87
N VAL A 45 0.75 -15.40 0.63
CA VAL A 45 0.91 -16.20 -0.58
C VAL A 45 2.39 -16.47 -0.86
N ASP A 46 2.66 -17.63 -1.46
CA ASP A 46 3.99 -18.03 -1.91
C ASP A 46 4.32 -17.46 -3.30
N LEU A 47 5.56 -17.59 -3.75
CA LEU A 47 5.98 -17.12 -5.09
C LEU A 47 5.17 -17.75 -6.25
N ASP A 48 4.57 -18.92 -6.00
CA ASP A 48 3.70 -19.64 -6.95
C ASP A 48 2.23 -19.19 -6.91
N ASN A 49 1.94 -18.05 -6.26
CA ASN A 49 0.59 -17.51 -6.09
C ASN A 49 -0.39 -18.43 -5.32
N LYS A 50 0.13 -19.36 -4.51
CA LYS A 50 -0.67 -20.24 -3.66
C LYS A 50 -0.69 -19.76 -2.21
N ALA A 51 -1.88 -19.64 -1.64
CA ALA A 51 -2.07 -19.36 -0.23
C ALA A 51 -2.07 -20.66 0.59
N PRO A 52 -1.62 -20.63 1.85
CA PRO A 52 -1.67 -21.79 2.72
C PRO A 52 -3.13 -22.20 3.03
N GLU A 53 -3.38 -23.51 3.06
CA GLU A 53 -4.68 -24.06 3.45
C GLU A 53 -4.92 -23.96 4.96
N ASP A 54 -3.83 -23.88 5.74
CA ASP A 54 -3.85 -23.78 7.20
C ASP A 54 -3.91 -22.33 7.68
N LEU A 55 -4.92 -22.02 8.50
CA LEU A 55 -5.08 -20.70 9.11
C LEU A 55 -3.90 -20.32 10.03
N PRO A 56 -3.34 -21.22 10.87
CA PRO A 56 -2.20 -20.88 11.72
C PRO A 56 -0.96 -20.46 10.91
N LEU A 57 -0.69 -21.17 9.81
CA LEU A 57 0.41 -20.86 8.91
C LEU A 57 0.21 -19.51 8.21
N ALA A 58 -1.02 -19.22 7.77
CA ALA A 58 -1.38 -17.92 7.21
C ALA A 58 -1.17 -16.77 8.22
N MET A 59 -1.54 -16.98 9.48
CA MET A 59 -1.34 -15.99 10.55
C MET A 59 0.13 -15.74 10.84
N ASP A 60 0.95 -16.79 10.86
CA ASP A 60 2.38 -16.65 11.13
C ASP A 60 3.09 -15.92 9.99
N ARG A 61 2.82 -16.31 8.74
CA ARG A 61 3.30 -15.59 7.55
C ARG A 61 2.88 -14.12 7.56
N PHE A 62 1.61 -13.85 7.89
CA PHE A 62 1.12 -12.47 8.01
C PHE A 62 1.90 -11.68 9.05
N LYS A 63 2.09 -12.21 10.27
CA LYS A 63 2.82 -11.51 11.34
C LYS A 63 4.25 -11.16 10.93
N ARG A 64 4.96 -12.06 10.24
CA ARG A 64 6.34 -11.81 9.80
C ARG A 64 6.43 -10.79 8.65
N ARG A 65 5.47 -10.83 7.73
CA ARG A 65 5.53 -10.06 6.47
C ARG A 65 4.83 -8.71 6.54
N LYS A 66 3.86 -8.54 7.44
CA LYS A 66 2.97 -7.38 7.51
C LYS A 66 3.71 -6.04 7.39
N ASP A 67 4.70 -5.80 8.24
CA ASP A 67 5.34 -4.48 8.33
C ASP A 67 6.12 -4.13 7.05
N THR A 68 6.81 -5.11 6.47
CA THR A 68 7.54 -4.94 5.21
C THR A 68 6.60 -4.75 4.02
N VAL A 69 5.54 -5.55 3.94
CA VAL A 69 4.53 -5.44 2.87
C VAL A 69 3.83 -4.09 2.98
N GLU A 70 3.31 -3.71 4.15
CA GLU A 70 2.61 -2.43 4.35
C GLU A 70 3.52 -1.24 4.02
N SER A 71 4.75 -1.21 4.54
CA SER A 71 5.68 -0.11 4.26
C SER A 71 6.04 -0.03 2.77
N THR A 72 6.13 -1.14 2.06
CA THR A 72 6.39 -1.14 0.61
C THR A 72 5.18 -0.63 -0.17
N TYR A 73 3.97 -1.07 0.17
CA TYR A 73 2.74 -0.60 -0.47
C TYR A 73 2.47 0.89 -0.20
N ILE A 74 2.80 1.38 1.00
CA ILE A 74 2.76 2.81 1.32
C ILE A 74 3.76 3.58 0.45
N LYS A 75 5.00 3.09 0.30
CA LYS A 75 6.01 3.71 -0.57
C LYS A 75 5.60 3.69 -2.04
N MET A 76 4.89 2.66 -2.50
CA MET A 76 4.31 2.60 -3.84
C MET A 76 3.12 3.55 -4.03
N GLY A 77 2.58 4.14 -2.94
CA GLY A 77 1.37 4.98 -3.00
C GLY A 77 0.08 4.19 -3.20
N GLN A 78 0.12 2.87 -3.11
CA GLN A 78 -1.06 2.00 -3.27
C GLN A 78 -1.91 1.91 -2.00
N ILE A 79 -1.30 2.22 -0.85
CA ILE A 79 -1.92 2.20 0.46
C ILE A 79 -1.57 3.50 1.19
N GLU A 80 -2.56 4.13 1.82
CA GLU A 80 -2.32 5.23 2.74
C GLU A 80 -2.06 4.72 4.17
N ASP A 81 -1.14 5.40 4.85
CA ASP A 81 -0.93 5.25 6.29
C ASP A 81 -2.11 5.84 7.07
N TYR A 82 -2.55 5.13 8.12
CA TYR A 82 -3.77 5.43 8.88
C TYR A 82 -3.70 6.80 9.53
N ILE A 83 -2.56 7.13 10.13
CA ILE A 83 -2.35 8.39 10.87
C ILE A 83 -2.35 9.55 9.87
N THR A 84 -1.63 9.38 8.77
CA THR A 84 -1.56 10.37 7.69
C THR A 84 -2.94 10.63 7.09
N ARG A 85 -3.77 9.59 6.91
CA ARG A 85 -5.12 9.72 6.34
C ARG A 85 -6.08 10.58 7.17
N TYR A 86 -6.02 10.55 8.50
CA TYR A 86 -6.94 11.36 9.30
C TYR A 86 -6.36 12.74 9.65
N ILE A 87 -5.06 12.81 9.96
CA ILE A 87 -4.46 14.05 10.47
C ILE A 87 -4.06 14.99 9.33
N THR A 88 -3.52 14.45 8.23
CA THR A 88 -2.95 15.29 7.17
C THR A 88 -3.88 15.45 5.98
N HIS A 89 -4.75 14.47 5.72
CA HIS A 89 -5.57 14.43 4.50
C HIS A 89 -6.63 15.54 4.50
N PHE A 90 -7.31 15.78 5.62
CA PHE A 90 -8.33 16.85 5.69
C PHE A 90 -7.71 18.25 5.51
N PRO A 91 -6.64 18.65 6.22
CA PRO A 91 -5.94 19.92 5.93
C PRO A 91 -5.36 19.99 4.52
N LYS A 92 -4.82 18.88 3.99
CA LYS A 92 -4.23 18.83 2.66
C LYS A 92 -5.27 18.99 1.55
N ILE A 93 -6.45 18.40 1.69
CA ILE A 93 -7.57 18.58 0.75
C ILE A 93 -8.01 20.05 0.74
N MET A 94 -8.19 20.64 1.92
CA MET A 94 -8.55 22.06 2.02
C MET A 94 -7.49 22.96 1.37
N TRP A 95 -6.21 22.75 1.66
CA TRP A 95 -5.13 23.49 1.02
C TRP A 95 -5.07 23.27 -0.49
N SER A 96 -5.28 22.03 -0.96
CA SER A 96 -5.32 21.68 -2.39
C SER A 96 -6.43 22.45 -3.12
N LEU A 97 -7.62 22.57 -2.53
CA LEU A 97 -8.72 23.36 -3.09
C LEU A 97 -8.32 24.83 -3.27
N PHE A 98 -7.72 25.45 -2.26
CA PHE A 98 -7.23 26.84 -2.36
C PHE A 98 -6.11 26.99 -3.40
N ALA A 99 -5.11 26.12 -3.35
CA ALA A 99 -3.96 26.17 -4.24
C ALA A 99 -4.36 25.93 -5.71
N ASN A 100 -5.27 25.00 -5.97
CA ASN A 100 -5.77 24.73 -7.33
C ASN A 100 -6.54 25.93 -7.87
N THR A 101 -7.39 26.56 -7.05
CA THR A 101 -8.13 27.77 -7.46
C THR A 101 -7.18 28.88 -7.93
N ILE A 102 -6.06 29.09 -7.22
CA ILE A 102 -5.05 30.10 -7.60
C ILE A 102 -4.27 29.68 -8.86
N LYS A 103 -4.05 28.38 -9.07
CA LYS A 103 -3.28 27.86 -10.21
C LYS A 103 -4.10 27.74 -11.50
N MET A 104 -5.43 27.71 -11.43
CA MET A 104 -6.31 27.55 -12.61
C MET A 104 -5.97 28.50 -13.77
N PRO A 105 -5.75 29.81 -13.57
CA PRO A 105 -5.39 30.71 -14.67
C PRO A 105 -4.09 30.31 -15.37
N PHE A 106 -3.09 29.82 -14.62
CA PHE A 106 -1.83 29.36 -15.20
C PHE A 106 -2.01 28.06 -15.98
N HIS A 107 -2.85 27.14 -15.50
CA HIS A 107 -3.18 25.91 -16.21
C HIS A 107 -3.83 26.21 -17.57
N ILE A 108 -4.80 27.13 -17.61
CA ILE A 108 -5.47 27.53 -18.85
C ILE A 108 -4.47 28.11 -19.87
N ILE A 109 -3.55 28.97 -19.43
CA ILE A 109 -2.50 29.53 -20.31
C ILE A 109 -1.55 28.42 -20.80
N SER A 110 -1.20 27.47 -19.94
CA SER A 110 -0.32 26.37 -20.32
C SER A 110 -0.97 25.42 -21.33
N GLU A 111 -2.25 25.10 -21.16
CA GLU A 111 -3.04 24.26 -22.08
C GLU A 111 -3.17 24.94 -23.44
N TYR A 112 -3.51 26.24 -23.45
CA TYR A 112 -3.55 27.01 -24.69
C TYR A 112 -2.22 26.96 -25.45
N ARG A 113 -1.09 27.11 -24.75
CA ARG A 113 0.25 27.00 -25.35
C ARG A 113 0.57 25.57 -25.81
N TYR A 114 0.10 24.55 -25.11
CA TYR A 114 0.28 23.15 -25.47
C TYR A 114 -0.46 22.79 -26.77
N GLU A 115 -1.66 23.33 -26.94
CA GLU A 115 -2.45 23.11 -28.15
C GLU A 115 -1.89 23.85 -29.37
N HIS A 116 -1.40 25.09 -29.20
CA HIS A 116 -1.06 25.98 -30.31
C HIS A 116 0.44 26.07 -30.63
N ASN A 117 1.33 25.40 -29.88
CA ASN A 117 2.77 25.41 -30.12
C ASN A 117 3.37 24.00 -30.05
N ASP A 118 3.69 23.43 -31.21
CA ASP A 118 4.23 22.08 -31.36
C ASP A 118 5.55 21.86 -30.58
N LYS A 119 6.43 22.86 -30.53
CA LYS A 119 7.69 22.76 -29.77
C LYS A 119 7.45 22.72 -28.26
N TYR A 120 6.44 23.45 -27.79
CA TYR A 120 6.07 23.43 -26.38
C TYR A 120 5.38 22.11 -26.02
N ARG A 121 4.51 21.59 -26.91
CA ARG A 121 3.88 20.28 -26.76
C ARG A 121 4.89 19.16 -26.57
N GLN A 122 5.83 19.02 -27.52
CA GLN A 122 6.87 17.99 -27.48
C GLN A 122 7.69 18.06 -26.17
N LYS A 123 8.04 19.27 -25.73
CA LYS A 123 8.77 19.46 -24.47
C LYS A 123 7.98 18.95 -23.26
N ILE A 124 6.68 19.20 -23.19
CA ILE A 124 5.83 18.76 -22.08
C ILE A 124 5.65 17.23 -22.14
N ASP A 125 5.40 16.68 -23.33
CA ASP A 125 5.27 15.23 -23.52
C ASP A 125 6.55 14.49 -23.10
N ASP A 126 7.72 14.99 -23.47
CA ASP A 126 9.01 14.42 -23.07
C ASP A 126 9.21 14.47 -21.54
N LEU A 127 8.79 15.56 -20.90
CA LEU A 127 8.87 15.69 -19.44
C LEU A 127 7.94 14.69 -18.74
N ASP A 128 6.72 14.51 -19.25
CA ASP A 128 5.75 13.56 -18.71
C ASP A 128 6.21 12.12 -18.92
N LEU A 129 6.78 11.80 -20.08
CA LEU A 129 7.37 10.49 -20.37
C LEU A 129 8.53 10.19 -19.41
N GLN A 130 9.44 11.15 -19.20
CA GLN A 130 10.54 10.98 -18.25
C GLN A 130 10.05 10.82 -16.81
N ALA A 131 9.03 11.57 -16.40
CA ALA A 131 8.45 11.46 -15.07
C ALA A 131 7.81 10.08 -14.86
N LYS A 132 7.02 9.59 -15.82
CA LYS A 132 6.43 8.25 -15.81
C LYS A 132 7.50 7.16 -15.75
N ALA A 133 8.52 7.25 -16.59
CA ALA A 133 9.62 6.28 -16.61
C ALA A 133 10.34 6.19 -15.25
N LYS A 134 10.62 7.34 -14.61
CA LYS A 134 11.23 7.38 -13.26
C LYS A 134 10.32 6.79 -12.20
N GLU A 135 9.02 7.06 -12.28
CA GLU A 135 8.05 6.50 -11.34
C GLU A 135 7.92 4.98 -11.50
N GLU A 136 7.86 4.49 -12.74
CA GLU A 136 7.83 3.06 -13.05
C GLU A 136 9.11 2.36 -12.57
N GLU A 137 10.29 2.94 -12.81
CA GLU A 137 11.56 2.41 -12.31
C GLU A 137 11.56 2.31 -10.78
N ARG A 138 11.12 3.36 -10.10
CA ARG A 138 11.00 3.39 -8.62
C ARG A 138 10.04 2.30 -8.12
N VAL A 139 8.88 2.16 -8.74
CA VAL A 139 7.88 1.15 -8.37
C VAL A 139 8.41 -0.26 -8.63
N ASN A 140 9.07 -0.49 -9.77
CA ASN A 140 9.67 -1.78 -10.12
C ASN A 140 10.79 -2.15 -9.15
N ALA A 141 11.63 -1.20 -8.75
CA ALA A 141 12.65 -1.43 -7.73
C ALA A 141 12.05 -1.84 -6.38
N LEU A 142 10.93 -1.22 -5.97
CA LEU A 142 10.20 -1.60 -4.76
C LEU A 142 9.59 -3.00 -4.86
N LYS A 143 8.98 -3.34 -6.00
CA LYS A 143 8.42 -4.68 -6.25
C LYS A 143 9.48 -5.76 -6.22
N ASN A 144 10.64 -5.52 -6.85
CA ASN A 144 11.75 -6.47 -6.87
C ASN A 144 12.27 -6.73 -5.45
N ARG A 145 12.48 -5.67 -4.65
CA ARG A 145 12.87 -5.81 -3.24
C ARG A 145 11.85 -6.59 -2.42
N LEU A 146 10.56 -6.37 -2.65
CA LEU A 146 9.51 -7.13 -1.96
C LEU A 146 9.54 -8.61 -2.34
N ARG A 147 9.75 -8.91 -3.62
CA ARG A 147 9.86 -10.29 -4.12
C ARG A 147 11.08 -11.00 -3.52
N GLU A 148 12.23 -10.34 -3.48
CA GLU A 148 13.45 -10.85 -2.84
C GLU A 148 13.22 -11.12 -1.34
N PHE A 149 12.55 -10.20 -0.64
CA PHE A 149 12.20 -10.38 0.77
C PHE A 149 11.31 -11.61 0.99
N ILE A 150 10.26 -11.78 0.18
CA ILE A 150 9.38 -12.94 0.27
C ILE A 150 10.15 -14.23 -0.03
N GLN A 151 11.03 -14.23 -1.03
CA GLN A 151 11.87 -15.38 -1.34
C GLN A 151 12.73 -15.80 -0.14
N GLN A 152 13.41 -14.84 0.50
CA GLN A 152 14.24 -15.11 1.67
C GLN A 152 13.41 -15.61 2.86
N ASP A 153 12.20 -15.08 3.08
CA ASP A 153 11.30 -15.57 4.15
C ASP A 153 10.88 -17.02 3.89
N LEU A 154 10.57 -17.38 2.64
CA LEU A 154 10.21 -18.74 2.26
C LEU A 154 11.37 -19.73 2.38
N GLU A 155 12.58 -19.32 2.03
CA GLU A 155 13.78 -20.13 2.21
C GLU A 155 14.06 -20.41 3.70
N LYS A 156 13.87 -19.41 4.57
CA LYS A 156 13.97 -19.58 6.03
C LYS A 156 12.90 -20.53 6.57
N GLU A 157 11.66 -20.41 6.09
CA GLU A 157 10.56 -21.31 6.48
C GLU A 157 10.90 -22.76 6.11
N LYS A 158 11.36 -23.02 4.86
CA LYS A 158 11.79 -24.36 4.42
C LYS A 158 12.97 -24.90 5.22
N SER A 159 13.95 -24.06 5.52
CA SER A 159 15.10 -24.42 6.38
C SER A 159 14.65 -24.85 7.78
N SER A 160 13.73 -24.09 8.39
CA SER A 160 13.19 -24.40 9.72
C SER A 160 12.35 -25.68 9.76
N LEU A 161 11.65 -26.01 8.68
CA LEU A 161 10.88 -27.26 8.52
C LEU A 161 11.77 -28.49 8.36
N ASN A 162 12.97 -28.32 7.78
CA ASN A 162 13.91 -29.42 7.53
C ASN A 162 14.91 -29.65 8.67
N ALA A 163 14.87 -28.85 9.74
CA ALA A 163 15.72 -29.03 10.90
C ALA A 163 15.22 -30.23 11.74
N PRO A 164 16.09 -31.18 12.15
CA PRO A 164 15.67 -32.30 12.97
C PRO A 164 15.17 -31.80 14.34
N PRO A 165 14.13 -32.45 14.92
CA PRO A 165 13.66 -32.11 16.25
C PRO A 165 14.80 -32.31 17.27
N GLN A 166 15.05 -31.29 18.09
CA GLN A 166 15.95 -31.37 19.24
C GLN A 166 15.26 -32.03 20.43
#